data_AF-A0A924P2T0-F1
#
_entry.id   AF-A0A924P2T0-F1
#
_cell.length_a   1.000
_cell.length_b   1.000
_cell.length_c   1.000
_cell.angle_alpha   90.00
_cell.angle_beta   90.00
_cell.angle_gamma   90.00
#
_symmetry.space_group_name_H-M   'P 1'
#
loop_
_entity.id
_entity.type
_entity.pdbx_description
1 polymer ?
#
loop_
_entity_poly.entity_id
_entity_poly.type
_entity_poly.pdbx_seq_one_letter_code
_entity_poly.pdbx_strand_id
1 'polypeptide(L)'
;MKKTLTIIAIIFTITVTGYPQSGDAKMKFFIDALMKKMTVDEKIGQLNLPGSGDIVTGQASNSDIGKKIREGKVGGLFNIKTVEKIRA
;
A
#
# COMPACT_ATOMS: atom_id res chain seq x y z
N MET A 1 13.51 30.99 -41.22
CA MET A 1 14.53 30.42 -40.31
C MET A 1 14.25 30.69 -38.83
N LYS A 2 14.03 31.94 -38.40
CA LYS A 2 13.75 32.24 -36.97
C LYS A 2 12.42 31.63 -36.49
N LYS A 3 11.34 31.76 -37.28
CA LYS A 3 10.00 31.21 -36.96
C LYS A 3 9.95 29.67 -36.95
N THR A 4 10.71 29.01 -37.83
CA THR A 4 10.83 27.55 -37.88
C THR A 4 11.61 27.01 -36.68
N LEU A 5 12.63 27.74 -36.21
CA LEU A 5 13.40 27.39 -35.01
C LEU A 5 12.56 27.53 -33.73
N THR A 6 11.70 28.56 -33.64
CA THR A 6 10.78 28.76 -32.51
C THR A 6 9.73 27.65 -32.42
N ILE A 7 9.20 27.17 -33.55
CA ILE A 7 8.20 26.08 -33.56
C ILE A 7 8.84 24.75 -33.11
N ILE A 8 10.07 24.46 -33.55
CA ILE A 8 10.80 23.25 -33.13
C ILE A 8 11.11 23.29 -31.62
N ALA A 9 11.48 24.45 -31.08
CA ALA A 9 11.72 24.63 -29.65
C ALA A 9 10.45 24.39 -28.81
N ILE A 10 9.28 24.84 -29.29
CA ILE A 10 7.99 24.59 -28.61
C ILE A 10 7.63 23.11 -28.63
N ILE A 11 7.83 22.42 -29.77
CA ILE A 11 7.58 20.98 -29.90
C ILE A 11 8.50 20.16 -29.00
N PHE A 12 9.78 20.57 -28.86
CA PHE A 12 10.75 19.92 -27.98
C PHE A 12 10.45 20.13 -26.49
N THR A 13 9.74 21.21 -26.12
CA THR A 13 9.37 21.48 -24.72
C THR A 13 8.17 20.63 -24.28
N ILE A 14 7.27 20.28 -25.22
CA ILE A 14 6.08 19.44 -24.94
C ILE A 14 6.47 17.97 -24.70
N THR A 15 7.56 17.48 -25.31
CA THR A 15 7.95 16.07 -25.22
C THR A 15 8.77 15.70 -23.97
N VAL A 16 9.25 16.67 -23.20
CA VAL A 16 10.13 16.41 -22.04
C VAL A 16 9.39 16.38 -20.70
N THR A 17 8.15 16.87 -20.62
CA THR A 17 7.39 16.97 -19.36
C THR A 17 6.51 15.77 -19.00
N GLY A 18 6.56 14.68 -19.78
CA GLY A 18 5.57 13.60 -19.73
C GLY A 18 6.07 12.19 -19.44
N TYR A 19 7.26 11.98 -18.87
CA TYR A 19 7.71 10.63 -18.49
C TYR A 19 7.22 10.29 -17.07
N PRO A 20 6.14 9.50 -16.89
CA PRO A 20 5.84 8.94 -15.59
C PRO A 20 6.98 8.00 -15.19
N GLN A 21 7.49 8.22 -13.97
CA GLN A 21 8.39 7.30 -13.30
C GLN A 21 7.74 5.91 -13.32
N SER A 22 8.27 4.99 -14.13
CA SER A 22 7.57 3.78 -14.58
C SER A 22 7.13 2.83 -13.44
N GLY A 23 7.74 2.95 -12.25
CA GLY A 23 7.34 2.26 -11.03
C GLY A 23 6.03 2.78 -10.42
N ASP A 24 5.82 4.09 -10.42
CA ASP A 24 4.68 4.72 -9.72
C ASP A 24 3.37 4.49 -10.47
N ALA A 25 3.40 4.48 -11.80
CA ALA A 25 2.23 4.20 -12.62
C ALA A 25 1.71 2.77 -12.41
N LYS A 26 2.63 1.78 -12.32
CA LYS A 26 2.27 0.38 -12.08
C LYS A 26 1.74 0.18 -10.67
N MET A 27 2.40 0.75 -9.68
CA MET A 27 1.95 0.70 -8.28
C MET A 27 0.56 1.33 -8.14
N LYS A 28 0.35 2.53 -8.69
CA LYS A 28 -0.94 3.22 -8.63
C LYS A 28 -2.05 2.38 -9.26
N PHE A 29 -1.81 1.82 -10.46
CA PHE A 29 -2.79 0.95 -11.10
C PHE A 29 -3.16 -0.26 -10.23
N PHE A 30 -2.16 -0.90 -9.61
CA PHE A 30 -2.37 -2.04 -8.73
C PHE A 30 -3.19 -1.67 -7.48
N ILE A 31 -2.78 -0.60 -6.78
CA ILE A 31 -3.46 -0.14 -5.55
C ILE A 31 -4.88 0.33 -5.87
N ASP A 32 -5.10 1.06 -6.96
CA ASP A 32 -6.44 1.49 -7.39
C ASP A 32 -7.35 0.29 -7.68
N ALA A 33 -6.81 -0.74 -8.34
CA ALA A 33 -7.56 -1.96 -8.63
C ALA A 33 -7.87 -2.77 -7.35
N LEU A 34 -6.95 -2.81 -6.38
CA LEU A 34 -7.15 -3.45 -5.09
C LEU A 34 -8.21 -2.71 -4.25
N MET A 35 -8.07 -1.40 -4.10
CA MET A 35 -8.98 -0.56 -3.30
C MET A 35 -10.41 -0.53 -3.84
N LYS A 36 -10.62 -0.79 -5.14
CA LYS A 36 -11.94 -0.96 -5.74
C LYS A 36 -12.65 -2.26 -5.34
N LYS A 37 -11.90 -3.28 -4.93
CA LYS A 37 -12.45 -4.58 -4.49
C LYS A 37 -12.75 -4.62 -2.99
N MET A 38 -12.23 -3.66 -2.23
CA MET A 38 -12.40 -3.57 -0.79
C MET A 38 -13.66 -2.83 -0.38
N THR A 39 -14.34 -3.34 0.63
CA THR A 39 -15.37 -2.65 1.41
C THR A 39 -14.77 -1.51 2.25
N VAL A 40 -15.62 -0.64 2.79
CA VAL A 40 -15.17 0.43 3.69
C VAL A 40 -14.54 -0.16 4.95
N ASP A 41 -15.12 -1.23 5.50
CA ASP A 41 -14.63 -1.88 6.71
C ASP A 41 -13.23 -2.49 6.52
N GLU A 42 -12.96 -3.11 5.37
CA GLU A 42 -11.64 -3.65 5.06
C GLU A 42 -10.59 -2.53 4.90
N LYS A 43 -10.98 -1.38 4.33
CA LYS A 43 -10.09 -0.21 4.23
C LYS A 43 -9.75 0.35 5.61
N ILE A 44 -10.74 0.43 6.50
CA ILE A 44 -10.51 0.80 7.90
C ILE A 44 -9.63 -0.25 8.60
N GLY A 45 -9.84 -1.53 8.29
CA GLY A 45 -9.04 -2.62 8.81
C GLY A 45 -7.55 -2.48 8.50
N GLN A 46 -7.18 -1.99 7.31
CA GLN A 46 -5.78 -1.71 6.95
C GLN A 46 -5.12 -0.65 7.85
N LEU A 47 -5.90 0.22 8.50
CA LEU A 47 -5.41 1.21 9.45
C LEU A 47 -5.18 0.64 10.87
N ASN A 48 -5.59 -0.61 11.11
CA ASN A 48 -5.52 -1.25 12.42
C ASN A 48 -4.22 -2.05 12.61
N LEU A 49 -3.50 -1.80 13.71
CA LEU A 49 -2.23 -2.44 14.06
C LEU A 49 -2.25 -3.00 15.51
N PRO A 50 -2.91 -4.15 15.75
CA PRO A 50 -2.91 -4.80 17.06
C PRO A 50 -1.59 -5.50 17.40
N GLY A 51 -1.34 -5.68 18.69
CA GLY A 51 -0.18 -6.43 19.21
C GLY A 51 -0.41 -7.94 19.15
N SER A 52 0.58 -8.70 18.67
CA SER A 52 0.44 -10.12 18.35
C SER A 52 0.58 -11.09 19.52
N GLY A 53 0.71 -10.62 20.76
CA GLY A 53 0.68 -11.48 21.96
C GLY A 53 1.92 -12.37 22.16
N ASP A 54 2.97 -12.19 21.37
CA ASP A 54 4.25 -12.92 21.49
C ASP A 54 5.23 -12.20 22.43
N ILE A 55 5.24 -10.86 22.41
CA ILE A 55 5.84 -10.01 23.45
C ILE A 55 4.69 -9.30 24.15
N VAL A 56 4.28 -9.85 25.29
CA VAL A 56 3.20 -9.32 26.12
C VAL A 56 3.80 -8.46 27.23
N THR A 57 3.73 -7.14 27.10
CA THR A 57 3.63 -6.26 28.26
C THR A 57 2.17 -6.29 28.72
N GLY A 58 1.84 -7.14 29.70
CA GLY A 58 0.49 -7.26 30.28
C GLY A 58 -0.46 -8.18 29.47
N GLN A 59 -0.73 -9.35 30.04
CA GLN A 59 -1.54 -10.49 29.55
C GLN A 59 -2.58 -10.21 28.44
N ALA A 60 -2.49 -10.93 27.31
CA ALA A 60 -3.67 -11.32 26.51
C ALA A 60 -3.33 -12.50 25.58
N SER A 61 -3.92 -13.66 25.85
CA SER A 61 -3.92 -14.81 24.93
C SER A 61 -4.87 -14.52 23.75
N ASN A 62 -4.31 -14.30 22.57
CA ASN A 62 -5.00 -13.84 21.35
C ASN A 62 -5.82 -14.92 20.63
N SER A 63 -6.94 -15.37 21.21
CA SER A 63 -7.92 -16.21 20.49
C SER A 63 -8.68 -15.44 19.40
N ASP A 64 -8.84 -14.12 19.55
CA ASP A 64 -9.70 -13.28 18.70
C ASP A 64 -8.99 -12.63 17.50
N ILE A 65 -7.65 -12.53 17.51
CA ILE A 65 -6.91 -11.90 16.39
C ILE A 65 -7.06 -12.69 15.09
N GLY A 66 -6.98 -14.03 15.14
CA GLY A 66 -7.15 -14.86 13.95
C GLY A 66 -8.53 -14.68 13.30
N LYS A 67 -9.58 -14.38 14.08
CA LYS A 67 -10.91 -14.07 13.55
C LYS A 67 -10.92 -12.68 12.89
N LYS A 68 -10.37 -11.66 13.55
CA LYS A 68 -10.27 -10.29 13.02
C LYS A 68 -9.47 -10.19 11.73
N ILE A 69 -8.43 -11.01 11.57
CA ILE A 69 -7.66 -11.10 10.30
C ILE A 69 -8.55 -11.65 9.18
N ARG A 70 -9.28 -12.75 9.42
CA ARG A 70 -10.18 -13.34 8.41
C ARG A 70 -11.31 -12.40 8.01
N GLU A 71 -11.74 -11.52 8.91
CA GLU A 71 -12.73 -10.49 8.66
C GLU A 71 -12.16 -9.22 8.00
N GLY A 72 -10.86 -9.17 7.68
CA GLY A 72 -10.23 -8.02 7.03
C GLY A 72 -10.06 -6.79 7.93
N LYS A 73 -10.13 -6.95 9.26
CA LYS A 73 -10.10 -5.86 10.25
C LYS A 73 -8.70 -5.53 10.79
N VAL A 74 -7.64 -6.07 10.18
CA VAL A 74 -6.25 -5.94 10.64
C VAL A 74 -5.33 -5.66 9.45
N GLY A 75 -4.56 -4.58 9.50
CA GLY A 75 -3.59 -4.19 8.47
C GLY A 75 -2.17 -4.67 8.75
N GLY A 76 -1.83 -4.86 10.02
CA GLY A 76 -0.54 -5.41 10.43
C GLY A 76 -0.56 -5.93 11.85
N LEU A 77 0.53 -6.58 12.25
CA LEU A 77 0.76 -7.05 13.60
C LEU A 77 2.14 -6.58 14.07
N PHE A 78 2.25 -6.19 15.34
CA PHE A 78 3.54 -5.90 15.97
C PHE A 78 3.80 -6.86 17.13
N ASN A 79 5.06 -6.96 17.58
CA ASN A 79 5.48 -7.86 18.66
C ASN A 79 5.42 -9.37 18.36
N ILE A 80 5.64 -9.79 17.10
CA ILE A 80 5.95 -11.19 16.72
C ILE A 80 7.46 -11.37 16.65
N LYS A 81 8.00 -12.42 17.27
CA LYS A 81 9.45 -12.57 17.42
C LYS A 81 10.12 -13.47 16.37
N THR A 82 9.47 -14.54 15.91
CA THR A 82 10.13 -15.53 15.04
C THR A 82 9.52 -15.60 13.65
N VAL A 83 10.34 -15.94 12.65
CA VAL A 83 9.90 -16.08 11.25
C VAL A 83 8.86 -17.18 11.12
N GLU A 84 8.98 -18.28 11.88
CA GLU A 84 7.97 -19.35 11.83
C GLU A 84 6.59 -18.82 12.24
N LYS A 85 6.52 -17.99 13.28
CA LYS A 85 5.26 -17.41 13.76
C LYS A 85 4.68 -16.32 12.86
N ILE A 86 5.53 -15.59 12.13
CA ILE A 86 5.08 -14.60 11.13
C ILE A 86 4.44 -15.31 9.92
N ARG A 87 4.90 -16.50 9.57
CA ARG A 87 4.45 -17.25 8.38
C ARG A 87 3.32 -18.26 8.65
N ALA A 88 2.99 -18.53 9.91
CA ALA A 88 1.95 -19.47 10.34
C ALA A 88 0.54 -18.91 10.12
#